data_AF-A0ABD7EP92-F1
#
_entry.id   AF-A0ABD7EP92-F1
#
_cell.length_a   1.000
_cell.length_b   1.000
_cell.length_c   1.000
_cell.angle_alpha   90.00
_cell.angle_beta   90.00
_cell.angle_gamma   90.00
#
_symmetry.space_group_name_H-M   'P 1'
#
loop_
_entity.id
_entity.type
_entity.pdbx_description
1 polymer ?
#
loop_
_entity_poly.entity_id
_entity_poly.type
_entity_poly.pdbx_seq_one_letter_code
_entity_poly.pdbx_strand_id
1 'polypeptide(L)'
;MNKSSKLKQFWTFLIGSGLLLVSLQVSFNYINESVTVSFVRPLGSGYEFKVANSSPVDYVIEKFRVFPDFNQEFVFAITKDTLIESLIDGYGFSVPGGNETYIPAYEFKELDGVDIPSNSSEVFRVPPLSARAYYKPAAMIVFIEYEVMPTNFFINFFHRKLASFGWINSVTKNKYLVAGDYWTPLSLNSEISALETACRDTEWFSKSSKCKI
;
A
#
# COMPACT_ATOMS: atom_id res chain seq x y z
N MET A 1 52.88 -7.30 14.93
CA MET A 1 52.18 -7.90 13.77
C MET A 1 51.22 -6.88 13.16
N ASN A 2 51.36 -6.63 11.86
CA ASN A 2 50.87 -5.46 11.15
C ASN A 2 49.37 -5.60 10.76
N LYS A 3 48.45 -5.17 11.63
CA LYS A 3 46.98 -5.29 11.46
C LYS A 3 46.45 -4.57 10.22
N SER A 4 47.11 -3.49 9.80
CA SER A 4 46.74 -2.64 8.66
C SER A 4 46.96 -3.33 7.29
N SER A 5 48.04 -4.11 7.16
CA SER A 5 48.37 -4.83 5.92
C SER A 5 47.36 -5.93 5.58
N LYS A 6 46.91 -6.68 6.60
CA LYS A 6 45.90 -7.74 6.41
C LYS A 6 44.53 -7.20 6.02
N LEU A 7 44.15 -6.03 6.56
CA LEU A 7 42.88 -5.38 6.22
C LEU A 7 42.87 -4.94 4.75
N LYS A 8 43.95 -4.28 4.28
CA LYS A 8 44.08 -3.91 2.85
C LYS A 8 44.01 -5.13 1.94
N GLN A 9 44.72 -6.20 2.28
CA GLN A 9 44.74 -7.42 1.46
C GLN A 9 43.35 -8.09 1.39
N PHE A 10 42.59 -8.07 2.49
CA PHE A 10 41.21 -8.56 2.53
C PHE A 10 40.26 -7.73 1.66
N TRP A 11 40.31 -6.40 1.74
CA TRP A 11 39.51 -5.53 0.85
C TRP A 11 39.87 -5.73 -0.63
N THR A 12 41.16 -5.85 -0.93
CA THR A 12 41.63 -6.07 -2.32
C THR A 12 41.16 -7.41 -2.85
N PHE A 13 41.13 -8.45 -2.01
CA PHE A 13 40.57 -9.76 -2.34
C PHE A 13 39.05 -9.70 -2.56
N LEU A 14 38.30 -9.02 -1.69
CA LEU A 14 36.84 -8.86 -1.85
C LEU A 14 36.47 -8.11 -3.12
N ILE A 15 37.22 -7.05 -3.45
CA ILE A 15 37.04 -6.28 -4.67
C ILE A 15 37.43 -7.13 -5.90
N GLY A 16 38.57 -7.81 -5.86
CA GLY A 16 39.09 -8.61 -6.98
C GLY A 16 38.31 -9.89 -7.27
N SER A 17 37.60 -10.44 -6.29
CA SER A 17 36.79 -11.67 -6.42
C SER A 17 35.33 -11.43 -6.78
N GLY A 18 34.86 -10.17 -6.79
CA GLY A 18 33.44 -9.86 -6.96
C GLY A 18 32.56 -10.21 -5.75
N LEU A 19 33.12 -10.83 -4.70
CA LEU A 19 32.40 -11.16 -3.47
C LEU A 19 31.87 -9.91 -2.75
N LEU A 20 32.55 -8.78 -2.89
CA LEU A 20 32.06 -7.49 -2.40
C LEU A 20 30.71 -7.14 -3.03
N LEU A 21 30.58 -7.31 -4.35
CA LEU A 21 29.36 -6.96 -5.09
C LEU A 21 28.21 -7.89 -4.72
N VAL A 22 28.47 -9.19 -4.61
CA VAL A 22 27.46 -10.18 -4.19
C VAL A 22 26.99 -9.90 -2.76
N SER A 23 27.89 -9.64 -1.82
CA SER A 23 27.53 -9.35 -0.43
C SER A 23 26.77 -8.03 -0.28
N LEU A 24 27.15 -7.00 -1.05
CA LEU A 24 26.41 -5.76 -1.16
C LEU A 24 24.99 -6.02 -1.69
N GLN A 25 24.84 -6.76 -2.78
CA GLN A 25 23.54 -7.01 -3.41
C GLN A 25 22.61 -7.86 -2.54
N VAL A 26 23.12 -8.87 -1.83
CA VAL A 26 22.33 -9.65 -0.87
C VAL A 26 21.85 -8.76 0.27
N SER A 27 22.75 -7.96 0.85
CA SER A 27 22.40 -7.00 1.90
C SER A 27 21.37 -5.99 1.41
N PHE A 28 21.46 -5.62 0.13
CA PHE A 28 20.61 -4.64 -0.52
C PHE A 28 19.18 -5.13 -0.75
N ASN A 29 19.02 -6.28 -1.40
CA ASN A 29 17.71 -6.90 -1.63
C ASN A 29 16.99 -7.16 -0.30
N TYR A 30 17.76 -7.58 0.71
CA TYR A 30 17.24 -7.85 2.04
C TYR A 30 16.74 -6.59 2.78
N ILE A 31 17.28 -5.42 2.47
CA ILE A 31 16.78 -4.14 3.00
C ILE A 31 15.53 -3.69 2.22
N ASN A 32 15.52 -3.85 0.89
CA ASN A 32 14.52 -3.27 -0.01
C ASN A 32 13.16 -4.01 -0.02
N GLU A 33 13.13 -5.31 0.25
CA GLU A 33 11.89 -6.14 0.25
C GLU A 33 11.45 -6.58 1.66
N SER A 34 11.96 -5.92 2.68
CA SER A 34 11.85 -6.38 4.07
C SER A 34 10.47 -6.22 4.68
N VAL A 35 9.79 -5.09 4.40
CA VAL A 35 8.50 -4.74 5.00
C VAL A 35 7.37 -4.83 3.99
N THR A 36 6.40 -5.68 4.29
CA THR A 36 5.24 -5.93 3.42
C THR A 36 3.95 -5.60 4.15
N VAL A 37 3.07 -4.85 3.50
CA VAL A 37 1.69 -4.61 3.97
C VAL A 37 0.71 -5.33 3.06
N SER A 38 -0.14 -6.17 3.63
CA SER A 38 -1.06 -7.03 2.89
C SER A 38 -2.45 -7.08 3.51
N PHE A 39 -3.47 -7.18 2.66
CA PHE A 39 -4.85 -7.42 3.09
C PHE A 39 -5.01 -8.85 3.60
N VAL A 40 -5.72 -9.01 4.71
CA VAL A 40 -6.01 -10.32 5.32
C VAL A 40 -7.46 -10.71 5.10
N ARG A 41 -8.40 -9.86 5.56
CA ARG A 41 -9.84 -10.15 5.49
C ARG A 41 -10.68 -8.90 5.69
N PRO A 42 -11.94 -8.89 5.21
CA PRO A 42 -12.88 -7.83 5.57
C PRO A 42 -13.31 -7.95 7.04
N LEU A 43 -13.63 -6.81 7.64
CA LEU A 43 -14.26 -6.73 8.96
C LEU A 43 -15.67 -6.12 8.81
N GLY A 44 -16.52 -6.26 9.82
CA GLY A 44 -17.86 -5.66 9.80
C GLY A 44 -17.84 -4.13 9.66
N SER A 45 -16.75 -3.48 10.08
CA SER A 45 -16.47 -2.05 9.91
C SER A 45 -14.99 -1.84 9.56
N GLY A 46 -14.67 -1.89 8.27
CA GLY A 46 -13.30 -1.72 7.76
C GLY A 46 -12.65 -3.05 7.35
N TYR A 47 -11.33 -3.09 7.45
CA TYR A 47 -10.51 -4.16 6.89
C TYR A 47 -9.37 -4.52 7.84
N GLU A 48 -9.01 -5.80 7.83
CA GLU A 48 -7.84 -6.30 8.56
C GLU A 48 -6.66 -6.39 7.60
N PHE A 49 -5.58 -5.71 7.96
CA PHE A 49 -4.32 -5.72 7.23
C PHE A 49 -3.20 -6.24 8.13
N LYS A 50 -2.17 -6.80 7.51
CA LYS A 50 -0.98 -7.31 8.17
C LYS A 50 0.24 -6.58 7.65
N VAL A 51 1.05 -6.06 8.57
CA VAL A 51 2.42 -5.63 8.30
C VAL A 51 3.37 -6.74 8.74
N ALA A 52 4.30 -7.12 7.88
CA ALA A 52 5.33 -8.11 8.20
C ALA A 52 6.70 -7.55 7.86
N ASN A 53 7.61 -7.62 8.84
CA ASN A 53 9.02 -7.26 8.69
C ASN A 53 9.86 -8.53 8.74
N SER A 54 10.49 -8.88 7.61
CA SER A 54 11.39 -10.03 7.46
C SER A 54 12.88 -9.68 7.62
N SER A 55 13.18 -8.42 7.92
CA SER A 55 14.53 -7.91 8.16
C SER A 55 14.92 -8.03 9.65
N PRO A 56 16.23 -8.04 9.98
CA PRO A 56 16.75 -8.07 11.34
C PRO A 56 16.89 -6.64 11.90
N VAL A 57 16.36 -5.65 11.19
CA VAL A 57 16.36 -4.25 11.57
C VAL A 57 14.92 -3.85 11.85
N ASP A 58 14.72 -3.07 12.91
CA ASP A 58 13.43 -2.50 13.23
C ASP A 58 13.17 -1.31 12.29
N TYR A 59 11.92 -1.18 11.83
CA TYR A 59 11.49 -0.10 10.96
C TYR A 59 10.43 0.74 11.64
N VAL A 60 10.28 1.98 11.21
CA VAL A 60 9.13 2.83 11.51
C VAL A 60 8.39 3.13 10.21
N ILE A 61 7.06 3.12 10.24
CA ILE A 61 6.24 3.60 9.14
C ILE A 61 6.27 5.14 9.17
N GLU A 62 6.99 5.79 8.26
CA GLU A 62 6.97 7.25 8.20
C GLU A 62 5.67 7.78 7.61
N LYS A 63 5.06 7.03 6.69
CA LYS A 63 3.83 7.42 6.00
C LYS A 63 3.06 6.19 5.55
N PHE A 64 1.75 6.18 5.79
CA PHE A 64 0.83 5.19 5.25
C PHE A 64 -0.40 5.87 4.65
N ARG A 65 -0.69 5.65 3.37
CA ARG A 65 -1.85 6.24 2.69
C ARG A 65 -2.60 5.20 1.89
N VAL A 66 -3.93 5.31 1.92
CA VAL A 66 -4.84 4.57 1.04
C VAL A 66 -5.48 5.59 0.12
N PHE A 67 -5.47 5.39 -1.19
CA PHE A 67 -6.13 6.31 -2.11
C PHE A 67 -6.65 5.61 -3.35
N PRO A 68 -7.79 6.04 -3.91
CA PRO A 68 -8.31 5.47 -5.14
C PRO A 68 -7.44 5.84 -6.35
N ASP A 69 -7.54 5.06 -7.42
CA ASP A 69 -7.01 5.47 -8.73
C ASP A 69 -7.90 6.56 -9.32
N PHE A 70 -7.47 7.81 -9.19
CA PHE A 70 -8.19 8.98 -9.71
C PHE A 70 -8.28 9.03 -11.23
N ASN A 71 -7.53 8.19 -11.95
CA ASN A 71 -7.59 8.12 -13.42
C ASN A 71 -8.69 7.17 -13.94
N GLN A 72 -9.37 6.44 -13.07
CA GLN A 72 -10.43 5.50 -13.45
C GLN A 72 -11.81 5.96 -12.95
N GLU A 73 -12.84 5.68 -13.76
CA GLU A 73 -14.22 5.73 -13.27
C GLU A 73 -14.43 4.59 -12.26
N PHE A 74 -14.96 4.91 -11.08
CA PHE A 74 -15.28 3.95 -10.03
C PHE A 74 -16.78 3.95 -9.75
N VAL A 75 -17.31 2.79 -9.38
CA VAL A 75 -18.74 2.56 -9.23
C VAL A 75 -19.02 2.18 -7.78
N PHE A 76 -19.99 2.85 -7.15
CA PHE A 76 -20.47 2.50 -5.82
C PHE A 76 -21.85 1.85 -5.89
N ALA A 77 -22.03 0.78 -5.14
CA ALA A 77 -23.32 0.22 -4.79
C ALA A 77 -23.85 0.92 -3.53
N ILE A 78 -25.06 1.46 -3.61
CA ILE A 78 -25.81 1.89 -2.43
C ILE A 78 -26.52 0.66 -1.89
N THR A 79 -26.14 0.20 -0.70
CA THR A 79 -26.69 -1.02 -0.10
C THR A 79 -27.95 -0.77 0.74
N LYS A 80 -28.45 0.48 0.75
CA LYS A 80 -29.66 0.90 1.44
C LYS A 80 -30.66 1.46 0.43
N ASP A 81 -31.93 1.06 0.55
CA ASP A 81 -33.05 1.52 -0.28
C ASP A 81 -33.41 2.99 0.00
N THR A 82 -32.45 3.91 -0.10
CA THR A 82 -32.67 5.35 0.14
C THR A 82 -32.53 6.11 -1.16
N LEU A 83 -33.66 6.65 -1.63
CA LEU A 83 -33.80 7.58 -2.74
C LEU A 83 -33.04 8.88 -2.44
N ILE A 84 -31.94 9.16 -3.14
CA ILE A 84 -31.26 10.46 -3.07
C ILE A 84 -30.84 10.88 -4.49
N GLU A 85 -31.29 12.08 -4.91
CA GLU A 85 -30.89 12.77 -6.14
C GLU A 85 -29.41 13.17 -6.07
N SER A 86 -28.61 12.73 -7.04
CA SER A 86 -27.16 12.99 -7.07
C SER A 86 -26.84 14.34 -7.71
N LEU A 87 -26.15 15.22 -6.98
CA LEU A 87 -25.43 16.39 -7.50
C LEU A 87 -23.93 16.11 -7.44
N ILE A 88 -23.24 16.26 -8.57
CA ILE A 88 -21.81 16.02 -8.76
C ILE A 88 -21.11 17.38 -8.77
N ASP A 89 -20.13 17.61 -7.88
CA ASP A 89 -19.23 18.78 -7.97
C ASP A 89 -17.74 18.39 -7.86
N GLY A 90 -17.09 18.39 -9.03
CA GLY A 90 -15.80 19.01 -9.34
C GLY A 90 -14.50 18.61 -8.64
N TYR A 91 -14.45 18.33 -7.34
CA TYR A 91 -13.18 18.30 -6.60
C TYR A 91 -13.04 17.22 -5.53
N GLY A 92 -14.06 16.38 -5.36
CA GLY A 92 -14.12 15.34 -4.36
C GLY A 92 -15.58 15.00 -4.11
N PHE A 93 -15.92 13.72 -4.02
CA PHE A 93 -17.30 13.31 -3.84
C PHE A 93 -17.78 13.61 -2.42
N SER A 94 -18.38 14.79 -2.20
CA SER A 94 -19.36 14.97 -1.14
C SER A 94 -20.69 14.43 -1.65
N VAL A 95 -20.99 13.16 -1.36
CA VAL A 95 -22.32 12.60 -1.68
C VAL A 95 -23.34 13.25 -0.74
N PRO A 96 -24.38 13.94 -1.23
CA PRO A 96 -25.34 14.61 -0.34
C PRO A 96 -26.10 13.59 0.54
N GLY A 97 -26.42 14.00 1.76
CA GLY A 97 -27.41 13.35 2.64
C GLY A 97 -26.95 12.13 3.46
N GLY A 98 -26.79 12.33 4.78
CA GLY A 98 -26.62 11.26 5.78
C GLY A 98 -25.41 11.48 6.69
N ASN A 99 -25.50 11.05 7.95
CA ASN A 99 -24.41 11.17 8.92
C ASN A 99 -23.18 10.36 8.49
N GLU A 100 -22.01 10.98 8.55
CA GLU A 100 -20.73 10.29 8.53
C GLU A 100 -20.65 9.37 9.75
N THR A 101 -20.33 8.11 9.51
CA THR A 101 -20.27 7.08 10.55
C THR A 101 -18.82 6.72 10.89
N TYR A 102 -17.89 6.94 9.96
CA TYR A 102 -16.48 6.56 10.08
C TYR A 102 -15.57 7.59 9.42
N ILE A 103 -14.32 7.66 9.90
CA ILE A 103 -13.22 8.27 9.15
C ILE A 103 -12.88 7.31 8.00
N PRO A 104 -12.94 7.73 6.73
CA PRO A 104 -12.69 6.85 5.61
C PRO A 104 -11.19 6.53 5.47
N ALA A 105 -10.88 5.40 4.81
CA ALA A 105 -9.51 4.91 4.62
C ALA A 105 -8.54 5.94 4.03
N TYR A 106 -9.02 6.85 3.19
CA TYR A 106 -8.17 7.87 2.56
C TYR A 106 -7.72 8.99 3.51
N GLU A 107 -8.37 9.13 4.66
CA GLU A 107 -7.99 10.05 5.74
C GLU A 107 -7.23 9.36 6.87
N PHE A 108 -7.09 8.03 6.80
CA PHE A 108 -6.44 7.25 7.84
C PHE A 108 -4.92 7.50 7.89
N LYS A 109 -4.44 7.90 9.07
CA LYS A 109 -3.02 8.20 9.34
C LYS A 109 -2.50 7.55 10.62
N GLU A 110 -3.28 6.70 11.29
CA GLU A 110 -2.90 6.16 12.61
C GLU A 110 -1.70 5.22 12.57
N LEU A 111 -1.29 4.74 11.39
CA LEU A 111 -0.07 3.95 11.22
C LEU A 111 1.19 4.81 11.06
N ASP A 112 1.06 6.12 10.84
CA ASP A 112 2.22 7.01 10.76
C ASP A 112 2.92 7.05 12.14
N GLY A 113 4.20 6.70 12.17
CA GLY A 113 5.03 6.64 13.38
C GLY A 113 4.98 5.30 14.12
N VAL A 114 4.31 4.28 13.59
CA VAL A 114 4.28 2.94 14.20
C VAL A 114 5.59 2.20 13.95
N ASP A 115 6.19 1.67 15.03
CA ASP A 115 7.37 0.81 14.97
C ASP A 115 6.98 -0.62 14.58
N ILE A 116 7.78 -1.22 13.70
CA ILE A 116 7.66 -2.59 13.23
C ILE A 116 8.94 -3.34 13.63
N PRO A 117 8.88 -4.16 14.70
CA PRO A 117 10.04 -4.92 15.15
C PRO A 117 10.60 -5.85 14.07
N SER A 118 11.89 -6.13 14.15
CA SER A 118 12.58 -7.09 13.31
C SER A 118 11.98 -8.50 13.41
N ASN A 119 11.93 -9.20 12.27
CA ASN A 119 11.37 -10.55 12.14
C ASN A 119 9.98 -10.73 12.76
N SER A 120 9.16 -9.67 12.75
CA SER A 120 7.86 -9.65 13.40
C SER A 120 6.74 -9.43 12.38
N SER A 121 5.52 -9.71 12.81
CA SER A 121 4.36 -9.35 12.02
C SER A 121 3.19 -8.99 12.90
N GLU A 122 2.53 -7.90 12.55
CA GLU A 122 1.43 -7.34 13.32
C GLU A 122 0.21 -7.10 12.44
N VAL A 123 -0.95 -7.19 13.05
CA VAL A 123 -2.24 -7.01 12.38
C VAL A 123 -2.82 -5.68 12.85
N PHE A 124 -3.33 -4.90 11.91
CA PHE A 124 -3.95 -3.61 12.18
C PHE A 124 -5.26 -3.47 11.40
N ARG A 125 -6.08 -2.53 11.84
CA ARG A 125 -7.37 -2.23 11.21
C ARG A 125 -7.25 -0.99 10.34
N VAL A 126 -7.68 -1.11 9.09
CA VAL A 126 -7.89 0.01 8.18
C VAL A 126 -9.38 0.31 8.15
N PRO A 127 -9.81 1.57 8.27
CA PRO A 127 -11.23 1.90 8.23
C PRO A 127 -11.85 1.64 6.84
N PRO A 128 -13.18 1.64 6.72
CA PRO A 128 -13.85 1.46 5.43
C PRO A 128 -13.45 2.53 4.41
N LEU A 129 -13.52 2.20 3.12
CA LEU A 129 -13.21 3.15 2.04
C LEU A 129 -14.18 4.34 1.98
N SER A 130 -15.40 4.17 2.50
CA SER A 130 -16.42 5.21 2.61
C SER A 130 -16.66 5.59 4.07
N ALA A 131 -16.89 6.88 4.31
CA ALA A 131 -17.31 7.40 5.61
C ALA A 131 -18.71 6.91 6.02
N ARG A 132 -19.46 6.28 5.10
CA ARG A 132 -20.85 5.86 5.27
C ARG A 132 -20.98 4.35 5.12
N ALA A 133 -21.56 3.69 6.13
CA ALA A 133 -21.67 2.22 6.19
C ALA A 133 -22.44 1.57 5.02
N TYR A 134 -23.33 2.32 4.38
CA TYR A 134 -24.24 1.83 3.33
C TYR A 134 -23.75 2.10 1.90
N TYR A 135 -22.50 2.56 1.75
CA TYR A 135 -21.85 2.72 0.46
C TYR A 135 -20.69 1.74 0.36
N LYS A 136 -20.78 0.82 -0.60
CA LYS A 136 -19.70 -0.14 -0.90
C LYS A 136 -19.28 0.00 -2.36
N PRO A 137 -17.98 -0.08 -2.68
CA PRO A 137 -17.56 -0.06 -4.07
C PRO A 137 -18.10 -1.30 -4.79
N ALA A 138 -18.74 -1.14 -5.94
CA ALA A 138 -19.04 -2.26 -6.82
C ALA A 138 -17.74 -2.77 -7.46
N ALA A 139 -16.93 -1.83 -7.96
CA ALA A 139 -15.52 -2.04 -8.26
C ALA A 139 -14.77 -0.71 -8.17
N MET A 140 -13.57 -0.74 -7.59
CA MET A 140 -12.68 0.41 -7.47
C MET A 140 -11.24 -0.07 -7.45
N ILE A 141 -10.34 0.62 -8.17
CA ILE A 141 -8.90 0.42 -7.99
C ILE A 141 -8.45 1.30 -6.82
N VAL A 142 -7.76 0.69 -5.86
CA VAL A 142 -7.20 1.37 -4.69
C VAL A 142 -5.72 1.09 -4.61
N PHE A 143 -4.96 2.12 -4.28
CA PHE A 143 -3.55 2.03 -3.95
C PHE A 143 -3.35 2.13 -2.45
N ILE A 144 -2.45 1.28 -1.95
CA ILE A 144 -1.85 1.44 -0.63
C ILE A 144 -0.41 1.85 -0.85
N GLU A 145 -0.06 3.02 -0.34
CA GLU A 145 1.29 3.56 -0.39
C GLU A 145 1.83 3.65 1.04
N TYR A 146 3.02 3.12 1.25
CA TYR A 146 3.69 3.24 2.54
C TYR A 146 5.19 3.48 2.38
N GLU A 147 5.71 4.29 3.28
CA GLU A 147 7.14 4.58 3.42
C GLU A 147 7.62 4.08 4.76
N VAL A 148 8.71 3.33 4.74
CA VAL A 148 9.33 2.76 5.94
C VAL A 148 10.78 3.19 6.02
N MET A 149 11.23 3.49 7.24
CA MET A 149 12.62 3.83 7.51
C MET A 149 13.17 2.97 8.64
N PRO A 150 14.45 2.55 8.57
CA PRO A 150 15.12 1.94 9.70
C PRO A 150 15.10 2.86 10.93
N THR A 151 14.83 2.32 12.11
CA THR A 151 14.85 3.11 13.36
C THR A 151 16.28 3.44 13.79
N ASN A 152 17.26 2.59 13.45
CA ASN A 152 18.66 2.84 13.74
C ASN A 152 19.19 4.01 12.91
N PHE A 153 19.69 5.05 13.60
CA PHE A 153 20.18 6.28 12.96
C PHE A 153 21.21 6.05 11.85
N PHE A 154 22.18 5.14 12.06
CA PHE A 154 23.21 4.87 11.07
C PHE A 154 22.58 4.22 9.83
N ILE A 155 21.79 3.17 10.01
CA ILE A 155 21.15 2.45 8.90
C ILE A 155 20.18 3.38 8.15
N ASN A 156 19.41 4.21 8.86
CA ASN A 156 18.53 5.22 8.28
C ASN A 156 19.29 6.19 7.38
N PHE A 157 20.46 6.69 7.84
CA PHE A 157 21.29 7.57 7.02
C PHE A 157 21.72 6.90 5.71
N PHE A 158 22.17 5.64 5.76
CA PHE A 158 22.51 4.89 4.54
C PHE A 158 21.28 4.67 3.66
N HIS A 159 20.17 4.26 4.24
CA HIS A 159 18.90 4.04 3.54
C HIS A 159 18.48 5.30 2.76
N ARG A 160 18.44 6.47 3.41
CA ARG A 160 18.12 7.75 2.77
C ARG A 160 19.09 8.12 1.65
N LYS A 161 20.39 7.84 1.82
CA LYS A 161 21.37 8.06 0.74
C LYS A 161 21.11 7.15 -0.45
N LEU A 162 20.87 5.86 -0.22
CA LEU A 162 20.57 4.90 -1.28
C LEU A 162 19.27 5.26 -2.02
N ALA A 163 18.23 5.71 -1.29
CA ALA A 163 16.97 6.17 -1.86
C ALA A 163 17.18 7.43 -2.71
N SER A 164 17.99 8.38 -2.23
CA SER A 164 18.33 9.59 -2.99
C SER A 164 19.10 9.32 -4.28
N PHE A 165 19.87 8.23 -4.35
CA PHE A 165 20.55 7.79 -5.57
C PHE A 165 19.64 6.96 -6.50
N GLY A 166 18.39 6.69 -6.09
CA GLY A 166 17.45 5.87 -6.84
C GLY A 166 17.81 4.39 -6.85
N TRP A 167 18.66 3.93 -5.93
CA TRP A 167 19.05 2.53 -5.88
C TRP A 167 17.97 1.70 -5.16
N ILE A 168 17.40 2.23 -4.08
CA ILE A 168 16.27 1.62 -3.37
C ILE A 168 15.01 2.47 -3.50
N ASN A 169 13.85 1.84 -3.33
CA ASN A 169 12.58 2.54 -3.23
C ASN A 169 12.26 2.72 -1.74
N SER A 170 12.21 3.97 -1.26
CA SER A 170 11.73 4.22 0.10
C SER A 170 10.21 4.08 0.21
N VAL A 171 9.52 4.27 -0.90
CA VAL A 171 8.06 4.20 -1.01
C VAL A 171 7.66 2.91 -1.70
N THR A 172 6.88 2.09 -1.01
CA THR A 172 6.24 0.91 -1.58
C THR A 172 4.79 1.24 -1.94
N LYS A 173 4.37 0.82 -3.13
CA LYS A 173 3.00 1.02 -3.61
C LYS A 173 2.42 -0.33 -4.02
N ASN A 174 1.28 -0.67 -3.44
CA ASN A 174 0.51 -1.87 -3.75
C ASN A 174 -0.80 -1.48 -4.43
N LYS A 175 -1.16 -2.18 -5.50
CA LYS A 175 -2.41 -1.96 -6.24
C LYS A 175 -3.42 -3.05 -5.87
N TYR A 176 -4.66 -2.67 -5.63
CA TYR A 176 -5.76 -3.58 -5.34
C TYR A 176 -6.97 -3.24 -6.20
N LEU A 177 -7.68 -4.28 -6.63
CA LEU A 177 -9.06 -4.18 -7.08
C LEU A 177 -9.96 -4.46 -5.88
N VAL A 178 -10.81 -3.51 -5.54
CA VAL A 178 -11.76 -3.61 -4.44
C VAL A 178 -13.18 -3.77 -5.00
N ALA A 179 -13.82 -4.88 -4.68
CA ALA A 179 -15.19 -5.19 -5.05
C ALA A 179 -15.96 -5.64 -3.80
N GLY A 180 -16.96 -4.84 -3.41
CA GLY A 180 -17.62 -4.97 -2.11
C GLY A 180 -16.63 -4.73 -0.96
N ASP A 181 -16.41 -5.79 -0.17
CA ASP A 181 -15.48 -5.76 0.96
C ASP A 181 -14.14 -6.46 0.68
N TYR A 182 -13.96 -7.03 -0.53
CA TYR A 182 -12.79 -7.83 -0.88
C TYR A 182 -11.75 -7.01 -1.62
N TRP A 183 -10.48 -7.21 -1.25
CA TRP A 183 -9.32 -6.55 -1.86
C TRP A 183 -8.47 -7.59 -2.57
N THR A 184 -8.48 -7.57 -3.90
CA THR A 184 -7.71 -8.48 -4.73
C THR A 184 -6.41 -7.79 -5.16
N PRO A 185 -5.22 -8.32 -4.82
CA PRO A 185 -3.96 -7.71 -5.20
C PRO A 185 -3.77 -7.76 -6.72
N LEU A 186 -3.29 -6.65 -7.29
CA LEU A 186 -2.97 -6.51 -8.71
C LEU A 186 -1.50 -6.14 -8.89
N SER A 187 -0.94 -6.50 -10.05
CA SER A 187 0.32 -5.91 -10.50
C SER A 187 0.15 -4.41 -10.72
N LEU A 188 1.16 -3.60 -10.36
CA LEU A 188 1.15 -2.16 -10.59
C LEU A 188 0.94 -1.79 -12.05
N ASN A 189 1.48 -2.59 -12.97
CA ASN A 189 1.38 -2.39 -14.43
C ASN A 189 0.09 -2.97 -15.03
N SER A 190 -0.81 -3.50 -14.20
CA SER A 190 -2.08 -4.06 -14.69
C SER A 190 -2.97 -2.95 -15.25
N GLU A 191 -3.47 -3.14 -16.46
CA GLU A 191 -4.40 -2.24 -17.15
C GLU A 191 -5.88 -2.54 -16.81
N ILE A 192 -6.15 -3.34 -15.77
CA ILE A 192 -7.52 -3.66 -15.36
C ILE A 192 -8.32 -2.39 -15.09
N SER A 193 -9.49 -2.32 -15.71
CA SER A 193 -10.48 -1.27 -15.52
C SER A 193 -11.46 -1.66 -14.42
N ALA A 194 -11.62 -0.79 -13.40
CA ALA A 194 -12.66 -0.94 -12.39
C ALA A 194 -14.06 -0.96 -13.04
N LEU A 195 -14.31 -0.10 -14.03
CA LEU A 195 -15.61 -0.02 -14.71
C LEU A 195 -15.94 -1.33 -15.44
N GLU A 196 -15.01 -1.87 -16.21
CA GLU A 196 -15.20 -3.14 -16.92
C GLU A 196 -15.48 -4.29 -15.94
N THR A 197 -14.73 -4.32 -14.83
CA THR A 197 -14.94 -5.29 -13.75
C THR A 197 -16.34 -5.16 -13.16
N ALA A 198 -16.79 -3.93 -12.85
CA ALA A 198 -18.15 -3.70 -12.36
C ALA A 198 -19.20 -4.18 -13.38
N CYS A 199 -19.01 -3.89 -14.67
CA CYS A 199 -19.91 -4.31 -15.72
C CYS A 199 -20.01 -5.83 -15.87
N ARG A 200 -18.91 -6.56 -15.66
CA ARG A 200 -18.89 -8.01 -15.75
C ARG A 200 -19.46 -8.68 -14.50
N ASP A 201 -19.07 -8.20 -13.32
CA ASP A 201 -19.25 -8.93 -12.06
C ASP A 201 -20.47 -8.44 -11.25
N THR A 202 -21.09 -7.34 -11.65
CA THR A 202 -22.24 -6.74 -10.93
C THR A 202 -23.50 -6.71 -11.79
N GLU A 203 -24.44 -7.64 -11.54
CA GLU A 203 -25.63 -7.83 -12.40
C GLU A 203 -26.52 -6.59 -12.54
N TRP A 204 -26.69 -5.80 -11.48
CA TRP A 204 -27.50 -4.58 -11.54
C TRP A 204 -26.79 -3.48 -12.36
N PHE A 205 -25.46 -3.41 -12.30
CA PHE A 205 -24.67 -2.40 -12.98
C PHE A 205 -24.41 -2.76 -14.45
N SER A 206 -24.33 -4.06 -14.77
CA SER A 206 -24.12 -4.56 -16.14
C SER A 206 -25.20 -4.12 -17.13
N LYS A 207 -26.41 -3.83 -16.62
CA LYS A 207 -27.56 -3.33 -17.42
C LYS A 207 -27.50 -1.81 -17.67
N SER A 208 -26.57 -1.10 -17.03
CA SER A 208 -26.44 0.36 -17.17
C SER A 208 -25.94 0.77 -18.56
N SER A 209 -26.24 2.01 -18.96
CA SER A 209 -25.72 2.57 -20.22
C SER A 209 -24.19 2.66 -20.26
N LYS A 210 -23.54 2.70 -19.08
CA LYS A 210 -22.08 2.73 -18.95
C LYS A 210 -21.40 1.40 -19.33
N CYS A 211 -22.15 0.30 -19.35
CA CYS A 211 -21.64 -1.03 -19.71
C CYS A 211 -21.95 -1.43 -21.16
N LYS A 212 -22.61 -0.55 -21.93
CA LYS A 212 -22.86 -0.73 -23.37
C LYS A 212 -21.72 -0.07 -24.15
N ILE A 213 -20.54 -0.66 -24.06
CA ILE A 213 -19.34 -0.28 -24.84
C ILE A 213 -19.29 -1.14 -26.09
#